data_AF-A0A7S4HPE2-F1
#
_entry.id   AF-A0A7S4HPE2-F1
#
_cell.length_a   1.000
_cell.length_b   1.000
_cell.length_c   1.000
_cell.angle_alpha   90.00
_cell.angle_beta   90.00
_cell.angle_gamma   90.00
#
_symmetry.space_group_name_H-M   'P 1'
#
loop_
_entity.id
_entity.type
_entity.pdbx_description
1 polymer ?
#
loop_
_entity_poly.entity_id
_entity_poly.type
_entity_poly.pdbx_seq_one_letter_code
_entity_poly.pdbx_strand_id
1 'polypeptide(L)'
;QASKRCNNKKQRVHIILELPWSADKAIQQLGRTHRSHQESCPHYKMIITELGGEWRLASMVAARVSSLGALTCGERKSGVATLSLSSFELSETYSKQAIPNTARIIK
;
A
#
# COMPACT_ATOMS: atom_id res chain seq x y z
N GLN A 1 -3.40 -24.60 3.74
CA GLN A 1 -4.07 -23.29 3.55
C GLN A 1 -4.46 -22.76 4.93
N ALA A 2 -4.12 -21.52 5.28
CA ALA A 2 -4.44 -20.91 6.60
C ALA A 2 -5.93 -20.57 6.74
N SER A 3 -6.75 -21.61 6.71
CA SER A 3 -8.19 -21.59 6.95
C SER A 3 -8.44 -22.13 8.34
N LYS A 4 -9.48 -21.63 9.01
CA LYS A 4 -9.90 -22.16 10.32
C LYS A 4 -10.18 -23.68 10.30
N ARG A 5 -10.47 -24.27 9.12
CA ARG A 5 -10.75 -25.71 8.94
C ARG A 5 -9.52 -26.60 8.69
N CYS A 6 -8.35 -26.04 8.44
CA CYS A 6 -7.14 -26.81 8.11
C CYS A 6 -6.13 -26.75 9.26
N ASN A 7 -5.31 -27.79 9.46
CA ASN A 7 -4.26 -27.80 10.49
C ASN A 7 -3.16 -26.75 10.26
N ASN A 8 -2.85 -26.43 8.99
CA ASN A 8 -1.86 -25.40 8.69
C ASN A 8 -2.44 -24.00 8.91
N LYS A 9 -2.05 -23.36 10.02
CA LYS A 9 -2.45 -22.00 10.42
C LYS A 9 -1.41 -20.92 10.10
N LYS A 10 -0.31 -21.27 9.43
CA LYS A 10 0.79 -20.34 9.17
C LYS A 10 0.29 -19.11 8.42
N GLN A 11 0.66 -17.92 8.91
CA GLN A 11 0.31 -16.66 8.26
C GLN A 11 0.87 -16.63 6.84
N ARG A 12 0.05 -16.18 5.88
CA ARG A 12 0.46 -16.08 4.48
C ARG A 12 1.22 -14.77 4.28
N VAL A 13 2.30 -14.82 3.53
CA VAL A 13 3.06 -13.64 3.14
C VAL A 13 2.92 -13.45 1.63
N HIS A 14 2.40 -12.31 1.21
CA HIS A 14 2.35 -11.91 -0.20
C HIS A 14 3.52 -10.96 -0.46
N ILE A 15 4.48 -11.44 -1.25
CA ILE A 15 5.65 -10.66 -1.65
C ILE A 15 5.34 -10.03 -3.02
N ILE A 16 5.42 -8.71 -3.09
CA ILE A 16 5.21 -7.94 -4.31
C ILE A 16 6.59 -7.54 -4.82
N LEU A 17 7.02 -8.17 -5.92
CA LEU A 17 8.30 -7.88 -6.56
C LEU A 17 8.19 -6.68 -7.52
N GLU A 18 7.07 -6.60 -8.23
CA GLU A 18 6.79 -5.50 -9.15
C GLU A 18 5.42 -4.92 -8.81
N LEU A 19 5.38 -3.60 -8.66
CA LEU A 19 4.15 -2.88 -8.41
C LEU A 19 3.49 -2.57 -9.76
N PRO A 20 2.24 -3.03 -10.01
CA PRO A 20 1.53 -2.64 -11.22
C PRO A 20 1.31 -1.13 -11.25
N TRP A 21 1.44 -0.55 -12.44
CA TRP A 21 1.22 0.87 -12.69
C TRP A 21 -0.21 1.34 -12.38
N SER A 22 -1.17 0.41 -12.32
CA SER A 22 -2.57 0.67 -11.98
C SER A 22 -2.87 0.23 -10.55
N ALA A 23 -3.40 1.16 -9.76
CA ALA A 23 -3.86 0.90 -8.40
C ALA A 23 -4.98 -0.14 -8.34
N ASP A 24 -5.88 -0.16 -9.32
CA ASP A 24 -6.96 -1.14 -9.39
C ASP A 24 -6.43 -2.56 -9.59
N LYS A 25 -5.41 -2.70 -10.45
CA LYS A 25 -4.70 -3.97 -10.63
C LYS A 25 -3.99 -4.39 -9.33
N ALA A 26 -3.37 -3.45 -8.63
CA ALA A 26 -2.77 -3.72 -7.31
C ALA A 26 -3.82 -4.26 -6.32
N ILE A 27 -4.96 -3.58 -6.20
CA ILE A 27 -6.06 -3.98 -5.31
C ILE A 27 -6.58 -5.37 -5.69
N GLN A 28 -6.81 -5.62 -6.98
CA GLN A 28 -7.27 -6.93 -7.45
C GLN A 28 -6.26 -8.04 -7.13
N GLN A 29 -4.96 -7.80 -7.27
CA GLN A 29 -3.92 -8.76 -6.91
C GLN A 29 -3.92 -9.06 -5.41
N LEU A 30 -4.04 -8.06 -4.56
CA LEU A 30 -4.11 -8.22 -3.10
C LEU A 30 -5.38 -8.99 -2.68
N GLY A 31 -6.48 -8.74 -3.38
CA GLY A 31 -7.72 -9.50 -3.25
C GLY A 31 -7.59 -10.99 -3.57
N ARG A 32 -6.58 -11.43 -4.32
CA ARG A 32 -6.35 -12.87 -4.58
C ARG A 32 -5.84 -13.61 -3.35
N THR A 33 -5.09 -12.91 -2.49
CA THR A 33 -4.52 -13.48 -1.26
C THR A 33 -5.44 -13.34 -0.06
N HIS A 34 -6.23 -12.27 0.02
CA HIS A 34 -7.22 -12.08 1.06
C HIS A 34 -8.44 -13.01 0.82
N ARG A 35 -8.78 -13.86 1.79
CA ARG A 35 -9.90 -14.81 1.67
C ARG A 35 -10.83 -14.73 2.87
N SER A 36 -12.13 -14.84 2.64
CA SER A 36 -13.13 -15.08 3.68
C SER A 36 -12.76 -16.36 4.44
N HIS A 37 -12.87 -16.36 5.77
CA HIS A 37 -12.60 -17.53 6.63
C HIS A 37 -11.11 -17.92 6.80
N GLN A 38 -10.19 -17.00 6.48
CA GLN A 38 -8.79 -17.11 6.93
C GLN A 38 -8.69 -16.90 8.44
N GLU A 39 -7.74 -17.59 9.08
CA GLU A 39 -7.51 -17.47 10.53
C GLU A 39 -6.67 -16.24 10.88
N SER A 40 -5.66 -15.95 10.06
CA SER A 40 -4.81 -14.77 10.15
C SER A 40 -4.91 -13.96 8.86
N CYS A 41 -4.82 -12.63 8.99
CA CYS A 41 -4.73 -11.72 7.85
C CYS A 41 -3.40 -11.94 7.11
N PRO A 42 -3.37 -11.99 5.77
CA PRO A 42 -2.11 -12.04 5.03
C PRO A 42 -1.22 -10.84 5.37
N HIS A 43 0.08 -11.11 5.48
CA HIS A 43 1.11 -10.10 5.59
C HIS A 43 1.59 -9.70 4.19
N TYR A 44 1.69 -8.42 3.90
CA TYR A 44 2.10 -7.92 2.59
C TYR A 44 3.47 -7.27 2.68
N LYS A 45 4.41 -7.72 1.85
CA LYS A 45 5.77 -7.19 1.78
C LYS A 45 6.07 -6.74 0.36
N MET A 46 6.42 -5.47 0.19
CA MET A 46 6.87 -4.95 -1.08
C MET A 46 8.39 -4.88 -1.11
N ILE A 47 8.98 -5.29 -2.22
CA ILE A 47 10.41 -5.13 -2.47
C ILE A 47 10.53 -4.00 -3.48
N ILE A 48 11.23 -2.94 -3.11
CA ILE A 48 11.46 -1.76 -3.95
C ILE A 48 12.96 -1.44 -3.89
N THR A 49 13.55 -1.11 -5.02
CA THR A 49 14.94 -0.63 -5.06
C THR A 49 15.01 0.84 -4.67
N GLU A 50 16.19 1.31 -4.29
CA GLU A 50 16.41 2.74 -3.94
C GLU A 50 16.45 3.66 -5.18
N LEU A 51 15.86 3.24 -6.31
CA LEU A 51 15.71 4.07 -7.49
C LEU A 51 14.52 5.03 -7.30
N GLY A 52 14.77 6.33 -7.47
CA GLY A 52 13.73 7.36 -7.30
C GLY A 52 12.50 7.17 -8.20
N GLY A 53 12.67 6.53 -9.36
CA GLY A 53 11.56 6.18 -10.25
C GLY A 53 10.60 5.17 -9.63
N GLU A 54 11.12 4.11 -9.00
CA GLU A 54 10.31 3.11 -8.31
C GLU A 54 9.65 3.68 -7.06
N TRP A 55 10.37 4.53 -6.33
CA TRP A 55 9.81 5.22 -5.16
C TRP A 55 8.63 6.12 -5.54
N ARG A 56 8.75 6.88 -6.64
CA ARG A 56 7.64 7.69 -7.18
C ARG A 56 6.45 6.84 -7.59
N LEU A 57 6.70 5.73 -8.29
CA LEU A 57 5.64 4.80 -8.68
C LEU A 57 4.91 4.25 -7.46
N ALA A 58 5.66 3.85 -6.43
CA ALA A 58 5.11 3.35 -5.17
C ALA A 58 4.22 4.39 -4.47
N SER A 59 4.67 5.65 -4.37
CA SER A 59 3.87 6.73 -3.79
C SER A 59 2.59 7.02 -4.57
N MET A 60 2.66 6.99 -5.91
CA MET A 60 1.49 7.23 -6.76
C MET A 60 0.42 6.16 -6.55
N VAL A 61 0.85 4.89 -6.50
CA VAL A 61 -0.06 3.77 -6.25
C VAL A 61 -0.59 3.81 -4.82
N ALA A 62 0.25 4.12 -3.83
CA ALA A 62 -0.13 4.28 -2.42
C ALA A 62 -1.26 5.29 -2.24
N ALA A 63 -1.08 6.51 -2.75
CA ALA A 63 -2.06 7.58 -2.66
C ALA A 63 -3.40 7.18 -3.33
N ARG A 64 -3.32 6.46 -4.45
CA ARG A 64 -4.50 6.05 -5.22
C ARG A 64 -5.25 4.90 -4.54
N VAL A 65 -4.55 3.92 -3.99
CA VAL A 65 -5.13 2.85 -3.16
C VAL A 65 -5.77 3.44 -1.89
N SER A 66 -5.14 4.42 -1.25
CA SER A 66 -5.69 5.14 -0.10
C SER A 66 -6.99 5.88 -0.45
N SER A 67 -7.02 6.57 -1.59
CA SER A 67 -8.22 7.24 -2.11
C SER A 67 -9.34 6.25 -2.46
N LEU A 68 -9.03 5.14 -3.13
CA LEU A 68 -9.98 4.05 -3.42
C LEU A 68 -10.53 3.43 -2.13
N GLY A 69 -9.68 3.17 -1.14
CA GLY A 69 -10.08 2.65 0.18
C GLY A 69 -11.03 3.58 0.93
N ALA A 70 -10.80 4.90 0.84
CA ALA A 70 -11.71 5.91 1.39
C ALA A 70 -13.09 5.88 0.70
N LEU A 71 -13.14 5.63 -0.61
CA LEU A 71 -14.38 5.51 -1.37
C LEU A 71 -15.12 4.18 -1.10
N THR A 72 -14.41 3.07 -0.91
CA THR A 72 -15.02 1.73 -0.80
C THR A 72 -15.39 1.34 0.63
N CYS A 73 -14.74 1.92 1.64
CA CYS A 73 -14.96 1.52 3.04
C CYS A 73 -15.18 2.68 4.01
N GLY A 74 -15.08 3.95 3.58
CA GLY A 74 -15.25 5.13 4.44
C GLY A 74 -14.16 5.32 5.51
N GLU A 75 -13.32 4.31 5.74
CA GLU A 75 -12.28 4.31 6.76
C GLU A 75 -10.89 4.09 6.13
N ARG A 76 -9.93 4.97 6.46
CA ARG A 76 -8.53 4.92 5.98
C ARG A 76 -7.76 3.66 6.44
N LYS A 77 -8.35 2.83 7.30
CA LYS A 77 -7.74 1.63 7.91
C LYS A 77 -8.31 0.30 7.38
N SER A 78 -9.04 0.29 6.28
CA SER A 78 -9.48 -0.97 5.67
C SER A 78 -8.26 -1.78 5.20
N GLY A 79 -8.23 -3.10 5.41
CA GLY A 79 -7.04 -3.98 5.46
C GLY A 79 -6.11 -4.06 4.23
N VAL A 80 -6.36 -3.25 3.20
CA VAL A 80 -5.48 -2.98 2.06
C VAL A 80 -4.68 -1.68 2.29
N ALA A 81 -5.25 -0.66 2.91
CA ALA A 81 -4.57 0.59 3.27
C ALA A 81 -3.50 0.42 4.37
N THR A 82 -3.55 -0.69 5.11
CA THR A 82 -2.49 -1.12 6.05
C THR A 82 -1.38 -1.94 5.39
N LEU A 83 -1.32 -1.98 4.05
CA LEU A 83 -0.04 -2.18 3.39
C LEU A 83 0.94 -1.14 3.94
N SER A 84 2.21 -1.49 4.03
CA SER A 84 3.32 -0.57 4.32
C SER A 84 3.48 0.58 3.28
N LEU A 85 2.43 0.91 2.53
CA LEU A 85 2.35 1.98 1.53
C LEU A 85 2.43 3.37 2.16
N SER A 86 2.03 3.53 3.43
CA SER A 86 2.23 4.79 4.16
C SER A 86 3.71 5.16 4.28
N SER A 87 4.60 4.18 4.42
CA SER A 87 6.06 4.42 4.42
C SER A 87 6.58 4.90 3.06
N PHE A 88 5.82 4.72 1.99
CA PHE A 88 6.17 5.14 0.64
C PHE A 88 5.44 6.42 0.21
N GLU A 89 4.67 7.09 1.06
CA GLU A 89 4.03 8.37 0.69
C GLU A 89 5.06 9.51 0.66
N LEU A 90 5.62 9.75 -0.53
CA LEU A 90 6.51 10.88 -0.84
C LEU A 90 5.93 12.25 -0.46
N SER A 91 4.61 12.39 -0.59
CA SER A 91 3.94 13.69 -0.49
C SER A 91 4.07 14.30 0.90
N GLU A 92 3.98 13.51 1.98
CA GLU A 92 3.91 14.09 3.32
C GLU A 92 5.25 14.71 3.77
N THR A 93 6.38 14.08 3.45
CA THR A 93 7.71 14.56 3.87
C THR A 93 8.19 15.72 2.99
N TYR A 94 8.15 15.55 1.66
CA TYR A 94 8.66 16.56 0.75
C TYR A 94 7.75 17.79 0.65
N SER A 95 6.42 17.63 0.75
CA SER A 95 5.53 18.80 0.73
C SER A 95 5.75 19.71 1.94
N LYS A 96 5.97 19.13 3.13
CA LYS A 96 6.28 19.91 4.36
C LYS A 96 7.57 20.71 4.23
N GLN A 97 8.56 20.22 3.48
CA GLN A 97 9.83 20.92 3.24
C GLN A 97 9.74 21.93 2.08
N ALA A 98 8.94 21.63 1.06
CA ALA A 98 8.79 22.48 -0.12
C ALA A 98 8.03 23.78 0.18
N ILE A 99 6.94 23.72 0.96
CA ILE A 99 6.09 24.88 1.31
C ILE A 99 6.89 26.04 1.94
N PRO A 100 7.71 25.83 2.98
CA PRO A 100 8.48 26.92 3.58
C PRO A 100 9.55 27.47 2.62
N ASN A 101 10.13 26.63 1.76
CA ASN A 101 11.13 27.05 0.78
C ASN A 101 10.53 27.88 -0.35
N THR A 102 9.38 27.49 -0.90
CA THR A 102 8.68 28.27 -1.93
C THR A 102 8.12 29.58 -1.36
N ALA A 103 7.57 29.55 -0.15
CA ALA A 103 7.12 30.76 0.54
C ALA A 103 8.27 31.76 0.81
N ARG A 104 9.51 31.27 0.95
CA ARG A 104 10.71 32.11 1.08
C ARG A 104 11.17 32.76 -0.22
N ILE A 105 10.93 32.10 -1.36
CA ILE A 105 11.31 32.60 -2.69
C ILE A 105 10.31 33.65 -3.20
N ILE A 106 9.05 33.56 -2.76
CA ILE A 106 7.97 34.47 -3.17
C ILE A 106 7.93 35.75 -2.31
N LYS A 107 8.68 35.79 -1.21
CA LYS A 107 8.91 37.00 -0.40
C LYS A 107 10.16 37.72 -0.83
#